data_AF-A0A699TPV9-F1
#
_entry.id   AF-A0A699TPV9-F1
#
_cell.length_a   1.000
_cell.length_b   1.000
_cell.length_c   1.000
_cell.angle_alpha   90.00
_cell.angle_beta   90.00
_cell.angle_gamma   90.00
#
_symmetry.space_group_name_H-M   'P 1'
#
loop_
_entity.id
_entity.type
_entity.pdbx_description
1 polymer ?
#
loop_
_entity_poly.entity_id
_entity_poly.type
_entity_poly.pdbx_seq_one_letter_code
_entity_poly.pdbx_strand_id
1 'polypeptide(L)' 'MPLSVWKKLGLPDLIPTQITLELTNRAICTPDGIARDVFVPVGKFTFPADFVVVDYESDPRVPLILGRPFLRTGRALI' A
#
# COMPACT_ATOMS: atom_id res chain seq x y z
N MET A 1 2.64 0.08 1.79
CA MET A 1 3.20 -1.21 1.31
C MET A 1 4.72 -1.12 1.37
N PRO A 2 5.44 -2.13 1.86
CA PRO A 2 6.90 -2.10 1.88
C PRO A 2 7.50 -2.09 0.46
N LEU A 3 8.54 -1.29 0.23
CA LEU A 3 9.25 -1.22 -1.06
C LEU A 3 9.78 -2.58 -1.50
N SER A 4 10.25 -3.40 -0.56
CA SER A 4 10.73 -4.76 -0.84
C SER A 4 9.66 -5.67 -1.46
N VAL A 5 8.40 -5.52 -1.04
CA VAL A 5 7.26 -6.27 -1.60
C VAL A 5 6.96 -5.78 -3.01
N TRP A 6 6.94 -4.46 -3.23
CA TRP A 6 6.73 -3.88 -4.56
C TRP A 6 7.77 -4.37 -5.58
N LYS A 7 9.06 -4.31 -5.20
CA LYS A 7 10.17 -4.79 -6.04
C LYS A 7 10.04 -6.28 -6.39
N LYS A 8 9.57 -7.11 -5.45
CA LYS A 8 9.35 -8.55 -5.69
C LYS A 8 8.20 -8.83 -6.66
N LEU A 9 7.20 -7.96 -6.73
CA LEU A 9 6.08 -8.11 -7.66
C LEU A 9 6.46 -7.77 -9.11
N GLY A 10 7.62 -7.12 -9.34
CA GLY A 10 8.08 -6.76 -10.68
C GLY A 10 7.15 -5.78 -11.40
N LEU A 11 6.43 -4.95 -10.63
CA LEU A 11 5.47 -3.99 -11.15
C LEU A 11 6.15 -2.70 -11.64
N PRO A 12 5.46 -1.84 -12.42
CA PRO A 12 6.03 -0.62 -12.98
C PRO A 12 6.60 0.35 -11.93
N ASP A 13 7.31 1.36 -12.41
CA ASP A 13 7.88 2.38 -11.54
C ASP A 13 6.80 3.13 -10.75
N LEU A 14 7.18 3.51 -9.52
CA LEU A 14 6.32 4.26 -8.62
C LEU A 14 6.12 5.68 -9.14
N ILE A 15 4.91 6.21 -8.93
CA ILE A 15 4.61 7.60 -9.22
C ILE A 15 5.17 8.46 -8.07
N PRO A 16 6.07 9.42 -8.34
CA PRO A 16 6.59 10.31 -7.32
C PRO A 16 5.46 11.06 -6.60
N THR A 17 5.62 11.27 -5.29
CA THR A 17 4.65 11.98 -4.48
C THR A 17 5.33 12.90 -3.47
N GLN A 18 4.65 13.98 -3.08
CA GLN A 18 5.11 14.90 -2.03
C GLN A 18 4.40 14.68 -0.70
N ILE A 19 3.67 13.58 -0.56
CA ILE A 19 2.99 13.20 0.68
C ILE A 19 4.04 12.84 1.74
N THR A 20 3.75 13.14 3.00
CA THR A 20 4.46 12.60 4.16
C THR A 20 3.47 11.84 5.04
N LEU A 21 3.95 10.80 5.71
CA LEU A 21 3.14 9.97 6.61
C LEU A 21 3.63 10.15 8.05
N GLU A 22 2.70 10.42 8.97
CA GLU A 22 2.98 10.33 10.41
C GLU A 22 2.56 8.95 10.92
N LEU A 23 3.52 8.22 11.48
CA LEU A 23 3.31 6.88 12.03
C LEU A 23 2.81 6.94 13.47
N THR A 24 2.33 5.82 14.02
CA THR A 24 1.81 5.75 15.40
C THR A 24 2.87 6.04 16.47
N ASN A 25 4.15 5.83 16.15
CA ASN A 25 5.29 6.23 16.97
C ASN A 25 5.71 7.69 16.76
N ARG A 26 4.91 8.48 16.03
CA ARG A 26 5.15 9.89 15.68
C ARG A 26 6.37 10.11 14.77
N ALA A 27 6.95 9.04 14.21
CA ALA A 27 7.95 9.17 13.18
C ALA A 27 7.30 9.67 11.88
N ILE A 28 7.98 10.58 11.19
CA ILE A 28 7.59 11.05 9.86
C ILE A 28 8.33 10.20 8.83
N CYS A 29 7.57 9.61 7.90
CA CYS A 29 8.09 8.80 6.81
C CYS A 29 7.73 9.46 5.47
N THR A 30 8.73 9.62 4.60
CA THR A 30 8.52 10.03 3.21
C THR A 30 8.40 8.76 2.35
N PRO A 31 7.28 8.56 1.64
CA PRO A 31 7.13 7.44 0.73
C PRO A 31 8.07 7.50 -0.46
N ASP A 32 8.46 6.33 -0.98
CA ASP A 32 9.14 6.19 -2.27
C ASP A 32 8.24 6.58 -3.44
N GLY A 33 6.93 6.44 -3.26
CA GLY A 33 5.94 6.86 -4.25
C GLY A 33 4.59 6.21 -4.04
N ILE A 34 3.75 6.35 -5.07
CA ILE A 34 2.41 5.76 -5.12
C ILE A 34 2.40 4.74 -6.25
N ALA A 35 1.97 3.52 -5.92
CA ALA A 35 1.53 2.54 -6.89
C ALA A 35 0.03 2.72 -7.13
N ARG A 36 -0.36 3.06 -8.35
CA ARG A 36 -1.78 3.23 -8.72
C ARG A 36 -2.33 1.99 -9.41
N ASP A 37 -3.64 1.80 -9.27
CA ASP A 37 -4.42 0.79 -10.00
C ASP A 37 -3.89 -0.65 -9.84
N VAL A 38 -3.38 -0.97 -8.64
CA VAL A 38 -2.91 -2.32 -8.32
C VAL A 38 -4.12 -3.23 -8.11
N PHE A 39 -4.23 -4.28 -8.90
CA PHE A 39 -5.31 -5.27 -8.77
C PHE A 39 -5.05 -6.22 -7.60
N VAL A 40 -5.87 -6.13 -6.56
CA VAL A 40 -5.76 -6.94 -5.35
C VAL A 40 -6.85 -8.02 -5.35
N PRO A 41 -6.48 -9.31 -5.44
CA PRO A 41 -7.44 -10.40 -5.29
C PRO A 41 -7.87 -10.55 -3.81
N VAL A 42 -9.18 -10.57 -3.57
CA VAL A 42 -9.82 -10.78 -2.26
C VAL A 42 -10.89 -11.85 -2.41
N GLY A 43 -10.57 -13.08 -1.99
CA GLY A 43 -11.44 -14.23 -2.20
C GLY A 43 -11.63 -14.52 -3.69
N LYS A 44 -12.87 -14.37 -4.19
CA LYS A 44 -13.21 -14.57 -5.60
C LYS A 44 -13.23 -13.27 -6.43
N PHE A 45 -13.02 -12.13 -5.78
CA PHE A 45 -13.13 -10.81 -6.39
C PHE A 45 -11.75 -10.18 -6.54
N THR A 46 -11.64 -9.23 -7.45
CA THR A 46 -10.45 -8.42 -7.63
C THR A 46 -10.84 -6.95 -7.60
N PHE A 47 -10.15 -6.17 -6.79
CA PHE A 47 -10.40 -4.74 -6.65
C PHE A 47 -9.16 -3.94 -7.04
N PRO A 48 -9.32 -2.82 -7.76
CA PRO A 48 -8.24 -1.87 -7.93
C PRO A 48 -7.96 -1.16 -6.60
N ALA A 49 -6.68 -0.95 -6.30
CA ALA A 49 -6.21 -0.28 -5.10
C ALA A 49 -4.98 0.56 -5.39
N ASP A 50 -4.93 1.73 -4.77
CA ASP A 50 -3.70 2.53 -4.72
C ASP A 50 -2.94 2.21 -3.43
N PHE A 51 -1.62 2.12 -3.53
CA PHE A 51 -0.74 1.93 -2.39
C PHE A 51 0.29 3.05 -2.28
N VAL A 52 0.42 3.58 -1.07
CA VAL A 52 1.61 4.35 -0.69
C VAL A 52 2.73 3.35 -0.40
N VAL A 53 3.84 3.47 -1.11
CA VAL A 53 5.01 2.59 -0.97
C VAL A 53 6.07 3.27 -0.13
N VAL A 54 6.56 2.58 0.90
CA VAL A 54 7.53 3.08 1.86
C VAL A 54 8.68 2.11 2.02
N ASP A 55 9.91 2.63 2.10
CA ASP A 55 11.09 1.84 2.40
C ASP A 55 11.16 1.55 3.90
N TYR A 56 10.58 0.42 4.27
CA TYR A 56 10.57 -0.10 5.64
C TYR A 56 10.77 -1.61 5.61
N GLU A 57 11.33 -2.14 6.70
CA GLU A 57 11.54 -3.57 6.88
C GLU A 57 10.21 -4.33 6.80
N SER A 58 10.07 -5.19 5.80
CA SER A 58 8.88 -6.02 5.63
C SER A 58 8.92 -7.18 6.62
N ASP A 59 8.07 -7.15 7.64
CA ASP A 59 7.81 -8.33 8.48
C ASP A 59 6.67 -9.16 7.84
N PRO A 60 6.91 -10.40 7.40
CA PRO A 60 5.87 -11.24 6.80
C PRO A 60 4.72 -11.57 7.78
N ARG A 61 4.92 -11.40 9.08
CA ARG A 61 3.87 -11.57 10.11
C ARG A 61 2.93 -10.37 10.16
N VAL A 62 3.33 -9.22 9.62
CA VAL A 62 2.54 -8.00 9.58
C VAL A 62 1.94 -7.87 8.17
N PRO A 63 0.61 -8.05 8.02
CA PRO A 63 -0.02 -7.98 6.72
C PRO A 63 0.00 -6.54 6.16
N LEU A 64 -0.25 -6.42 4.86
CA LEU A 64 -0.43 -5.12 4.21
C LEU A 64 -1.60 -4.37 4.85
N ILE A 65 -1.39 -3.08 5.12
CA ILE A 65 -2.43 -2.20 5.64
C ILE A 65 -3.36 -1.81 4.49
N LEU A 66 -4.62 -2.24 4.58
CA LEU A 66 -5.69 -1.84 3.67
C LEU A 66 -6.44 -0.65 4.29
N GLY A 67 -6.20 0.54 3.73
CA GLY A 67 -6.81 1.76 4.23
C GLY A 67 -8.33 1.83 4.01
N ARG A 68 -8.98 2.78 4.69
CA ARG A 68 -10.41 3.09 4.52
C ARG A 68 -10.84 3.32 3.06
N PRO A 69 -10.06 3.97 2.19
CA PRO A 69 -10.42 4.11 0.77
C PRO A 69 -10.62 2.75 0.09
N PHE A 70 -9.73 1.78 0.32
CA PHE A 70 -9.87 0.43 -0.23
C PHE A 70 -11.11 -0.29 0.30
N LEU A 71 -11.34 -0.23 1.62
CA LEU A 71 -12.52 -0.83 2.25
C LEU A 71 -13.82 -0.25 1.67
N ARG A 72 -13.85 1.05 1.38
CA ARG A 72 -14.98 1.71 0.71
C ARG A 72 -15.16 1.25 -0.74
N THR A 73 -14.07 1.06 -1.49
CA THR A 73 -14.12 0.50 -2.86
C THR A 73 -14.74 -0.90 -2.87
N GLY A 74 -14.33 -1.75 -1.92
CA GLY A 74 -14.86 -3.11 -1.77
C GLY A 74 -16.23 -3.20 -1.10
N ARG A 75 -16.84 -2.07 -0.68
CA ARG A 75 -18.06 -2.02 0.14
C ARG A 75 -18.00 -2.95 1.36
N ALA A 76 -16.85 -2.96 2.03
CA ALA A 76 -16.62 -3.80 3.19
C ALA A 76 -17.63 -3.47 4.31
N LEU A 77 -18.18 -4.52 4.93
CA LEU A 77 -18.90 -4.41 6.19
C LEU A 77 -17.86 -4.35 7.31
N ILE A 78 -17.96 -3.34 8.17
CA ILE A 78 -17.05 -3.08 9.29
C ILE A 78 -17.82 -3.23 10.59
#